data_AF-A8TQX6-F1
#
_entry.id   AF-A8TQX6-F1
#
_cell.length_a   1.000
_cell.length_b   1.000
_cell.length_c   1.000
_cell.angle_alpha   90.00
_cell.angle_beta   90.00
_cell.angle_gamma   90.00
#
_symmetry.space_group_name_H-M   'P 1'
#
loop_
_entity.id
_entity.type
_entity.pdbx_description
1 polymer ?
#
loop_
_entity_poly.entity_id
_entity_poly.type
_entity_poly.pdbx_seq_one_letter_code
_entity_poly.pdbx_strand_id
1 'polypeptide(L)'
;MAKNPEWRGSVHTWHSRIDRWLRQSRQQDLLNVDIFFDAAPVHGTLSLGHALFDYAYAKGSRDTAFAKLLGERLASVHSPLSLFGRLKTRDGRLDIKMHILFPVASAARALAIRHDITQRSTRQRLEGLTALGLGNDGDLTAMQQAHALGLTLLLAQQSHDISQGRKPTTSIDLATLSRRQRVELKKTLAELQNIPMLLRSIMFETSPSRSSPATNHHD
;
A
#
# COMPACT_ATOMS: atom_id res chain seq x y z
N MET A 1 -19.35 4.54 7.21
CA MET A 1 -18.53 5.76 7.34
C MET A 1 -19.37 6.99 7.67
N ALA A 2 -20.36 7.39 6.86
CA ALA A 2 -21.16 8.61 7.13
C ALA A 2 -21.92 8.64 8.48
N LYS A 3 -22.27 7.48 9.04
CA LYS A 3 -22.90 7.38 10.38
C LYS A 3 -21.91 7.53 11.55
N ASN A 4 -20.61 7.41 11.31
CA ASN A 4 -19.60 7.54 12.35
C ASN A 4 -19.17 9.03 12.46
N PRO A 5 -19.39 9.70 13.61
CA PRO A 5 -19.00 11.09 13.83
C PRO A 5 -17.51 11.38 13.58
N GLU A 6 -16.63 10.40 13.77
CA GLU A 6 -15.19 10.54 13.50
C GLU A 6 -14.86 10.75 12.01
N TRP A 7 -15.79 10.40 11.11
CA TRP A 7 -15.65 10.57 9.67
C TRP A 7 -16.51 11.73 9.14
N ARG A 8 -17.01 12.59 10.04
CA ARG A 8 -17.71 13.83 9.71
C ARG A 8 -16.99 15.01 10.34
N GLY A 9 -17.01 16.17 9.70
CA GLY A 9 -16.39 17.37 10.25
C GLY A 9 -16.22 18.46 9.22
N SER A 10 -15.98 19.67 9.72
CA SER A 10 -15.54 20.80 8.89
C SER A 10 -14.13 20.57 8.36
N VAL A 11 -13.70 21.38 7.38
CA VAL A 11 -12.31 21.39 6.91
C VAL A 11 -11.33 21.58 8.07
N HIS A 12 -11.63 22.48 9.00
CA HIS A 12 -10.82 22.70 10.20
C HIS A 12 -10.71 21.42 11.06
N THR A 13 -11.83 20.74 11.31
CA THR A 13 -11.84 19.46 12.05
C THR A 13 -10.97 18.41 11.36
N TRP A 14 -11.02 18.34 10.03
CA TRP A 14 -10.20 17.43 9.25
C TRP A 14 -8.72 17.76 9.33
N HIS A 15 -8.32 19.03 9.19
CA HIS A 15 -6.93 19.44 9.39
C HIS A 15 -6.40 19.03 10.77
N SER A 16 -7.17 19.27 11.84
CA SER A 16 -6.76 18.85 13.20
C SER A 16 -6.59 17.33 13.32
N ARG A 17 -7.44 16.54 12.64
CA ARG A 17 -7.32 15.07 12.62
C ARG A 17 -6.09 14.62 11.87
N ILE A 18 -5.84 15.17 10.69
CA ILE A 18 -4.64 14.89 9.88
C ILE A 18 -3.39 15.21 10.71
N ASP A 19 -3.32 16.39 11.30
CA ASP A 19 -2.19 16.81 12.14
C ASP A 19 -1.97 15.92 13.35
N ARG A 20 -3.04 15.35 13.90
CA ARG A 20 -2.94 14.36 14.98
C ARG A 20 -2.40 13.03 14.45
N TRP A 21 -2.95 12.52 13.34
CA TRP A 21 -2.54 11.23 12.77
C TRP A 21 -1.09 11.22 12.30
N LEU A 22 -0.59 12.35 11.80
CA LEU A 22 0.80 12.49 11.39
C LEU A 22 1.77 12.54 12.60
N ARG A 23 1.35 13.17 13.71
CA ARG A 23 2.17 13.30 14.93
C ARG A 23 2.07 12.12 15.89
N GLN A 24 0.92 11.45 15.96
CA GLN A 24 0.62 10.42 16.95
C GLN A 24 0.45 9.06 16.29
N SER A 25 1.17 8.06 16.79
CA SER A 25 1.28 6.74 16.17
C SER A 25 0.53 5.67 16.93
N ARG A 26 -0.61 6.01 17.54
CA ARG A 26 -1.46 4.97 18.14
C ARG A 26 -1.94 4.05 17.01
N GLN A 27 -2.15 2.78 17.32
CA GLN A 27 -2.59 1.79 16.32
C GLN A 27 -3.84 2.26 15.54
N GLN A 28 -4.79 2.89 16.24
CA GLN A 28 -6.00 3.45 15.62
C GLN A 28 -5.70 4.60 14.66
N ASP A 29 -4.68 5.43 14.93
CA ASP A 29 -4.32 6.55 14.07
C ASP A 29 -3.69 6.04 12.75
N LEU A 30 -2.88 4.98 12.80
CA LEU A 30 -2.33 4.33 11.60
C LEU A 30 -3.42 3.67 10.73
N LEU A 31 -4.48 3.11 11.35
CA LEU A 31 -5.66 2.64 10.62
C LEU A 31 -6.41 3.79 9.96
N ASN A 32 -6.52 4.93 10.65
CA ASN A 32 -7.16 6.12 10.08
C ASN A 32 -6.35 6.68 8.90
N VAL A 33 -5.02 6.62 8.95
CA VAL A 33 -4.14 6.95 7.82
C VAL A 33 -4.45 6.05 6.62
N ASP A 34 -4.50 4.73 6.79
CA ASP A 34 -4.81 3.82 5.69
C ASP A 34 -6.15 4.16 5.03
N ILE A 35 -7.18 4.39 5.85
CA ILE A 35 -8.52 4.70 5.39
C ILE A 35 -8.54 6.05 4.65
N PHE A 36 -7.95 7.08 5.26
CA PHE A 36 -8.01 8.44 4.73
C PHE A 36 -7.22 8.58 3.43
N PHE A 37 -5.98 8.09 3.38
CA PHE A 37 -5.14 8.25 2.18
C PHE A 37 -5.61 7.38 0.99
N ASP A 38 -6.49 6.40 1.22
CA ASP A 38 -7.16 5.64 0.16
C ASP A 38 -8.55 6.19 -0.21
N ALA A 39 -9.05 7.19 0.51
CA ALA A 39 -10.36 7.76 0.25
C ALA A 39 -10.40 8.62 -1.02
N ALA A 40 -11.57 8.71 -1.64
CA ALA A 40 -11.82 9.55 -2.81
C ALA A 40 -13.07 10.42 -2.58
N PRO A 41 -13.09 11.68 -3.05
CA PRO A 41 -14.32 12.46 -3.11
C PRO A 41 -15.23 11.86 -4.19
N VAL A 42 -16.46 11.53 -3.81
CA VAL A 42 -17.42 10.89 -4.75
C VAL A 42 -18.72 11.68 -4.91
N HIS A 43 -18.97 12.68 -4.06
CA HIS A 43 -20.20 13.47 -4.07
C HIS A 43 -20.00 14.83 -3.38
N GLY A 44 -20.82 15.82 -3.74
CA GLY A 44 -20.76 17.19 -3.23
C GLY A 44 -19.66 18.02 -3.89
N THR A 45 -19.16 19.04 -3.17
CA THR A 45 -18.07 19.91 -3.65
C THR A 45 -16.74 19.17 -3.59
N LEU A 46 -16.38 18.46 -4.67
CA LEU A 46 -15.20 17.58 -4.71
C LEU A 46 -13.87 18.29 -4.40
N SER A 47 -13.77 19.58 -4.72
CA SER A 47 -12.58 20.41 -4.43
C SER A 47 -12.26 20.50 -2.94
N LEU A 48 -13.26 20.42 -2.05
CA LEU A 48 -13.01 20.36 -0.61
C LEU A 48 -12.27 19.08 -0.22
N GLY A 49 -12.66 17.95 -0.81
CA GLY A 49 -11.99 16.68 -0.60
C GLY A 49 -10.55 16.70 -1.15
N HIS A 50 -10.37 17.20 -2.38
CA HIS A 50 -9.03 17.35 -2.97
C HIS A 50 -8.11 18.21 -2.11
N ALA A 51 -8.57 19.38 -1.65
CA ALA A 51 -7.77 20.26 -0.79
C ALA A 51 -7.34 19.58 0.52
N LEU A 52 -8.18 18.71 1.10
CA LEU A 52 -7.80 17.93 2.28
C LEU A 52 -6.70 16.91 1.99
N PHE A 53 -6.74 16.26 0.82
CA PHE A 53 -5.68 15.34 0.41
C PHE A 53 -4.38 16.09 0.13
N ASP A 54 -4.44 17.20 -0.61
CA ASP A 54 -3.27 18.03 -0.90
C ASP A 54 -2.59 18.49 0.40
N TYR A 55 -3.38 18.92 1.39
CA TYR A 55 -2.88 19.26 2.72
C TYR A 55 -2.19 18.08 3.41
N ALA A 56 -2.81 16.90 3.38
CA ALA A 56 -2.27 15.71 4.06
C ALA A 56 -0.99 15.19 3.40
N TYR A 57 -0.93 15.16 2.06
CA TYR A 57 0.25 14.75 1.31
C TYR A 57 1.40 15.74 1.48
N ALA A 58 1.14 17.05 1.38
CA ALA A 58 2.15 18.09 1.60
C ALA A 58 2.78 18.05 3.00
N LYS A 59 2.01 17.68 4.03
CA LYS A 59 2.54 17.49 5.39
C LYS A 59 3.23 16.14 5.55
N GLY A 60 2.57 15.05 5.14
CA GLY A 60 3.07 13.69 5.32
C GLY A 60 4.38 13.43 4.58
N SER A 61 4.57 14.01 3.39
CA SER A 61 5.81 13.86 2.62
C SER A 61 7.03 14.47 3.32
N ARG A 62 6.84 15.52 4.12
CA ARG A 62 7.91 16.25 4.83
C ARG A 62 8.20 15.71 6.23
N ASP A 63 7.30 14.92 6.79
CA ASP A 63 7.42 14.38 8.14
C ASP A 63 8.23 13.06 8.15
N THR A 64 9.51 13.18 8.46
CA THR A 64 10.42 12.02 8.55
C THR A 64 10.10 11.08 9.71
N ALA A 65 9.50 11.57 10.80
CA ALA A 65 9.06 10.72 11.89
C ALA A 65 7.87 9.87 11.44
N PHE A 66 6.91 10.50 10.75
CA PHE A 66 5.78 9.80 10.15
C PHE A 66 6.22 8.73 9.14
N ALA A 67 7.19 9.03 8.28
CA ALA A 67 7.75 8.05 7.36
C ALA A 67 8.33 6.81 8.08
N LYS A 68 9.10 7.02 9.16
CA LYS A 68 9.63 5.92 9.99
C LYS A 68 8.52 5.04 10.57
N LEU A 69 7.46 5.67 11.09
CA LEU A 69 6.32 4.97 11.70
C LEU A 69 5.58 4.09 10.69
N LEU A 70 5.38 4.59 9.46
CA LEU A 70 4.80 3.80 8.38
C LEU A 70 5.68 2.60 8.01
N GLY A 71 7.00 2.77 8.07
CA GLY A 71 7.96 1.69 7.81
C GLY A 71 8.00 0.60 8.88
N GLU A 72 8.03 0.98 10.16
CA GLU A 72 8.05 0.05 11.30
C GLU A 72 6.82 -0.87 11.30
N ARG A 73 5.65 -0.32 10.95
CA ARG A 73 4.41 -1.11 10.89
C ARG A 73 4.52 -2.27 9.90
N LEU A 74 5.16 -2.06 8.75
CA LEU A 74 5.33 -3.09 7.72
C LEU A 74 6.34 -4.17 8.12
N ALA A 75 7.36 -3.81 8.92
CA ALA A 75 8.33 -4.77 9.45
C ALA A 75 7.69 -5.81 10.39
N SER A 76 6.52 -5.52 10.96
CA SER A 76 5.78 -6.45 11.83
C SER A 76 4.98 -7.53 11.09
N VAL A 77 4.88 -7.45 9.76
CA VAL A 77 4.16 -8.45 8.96
C VAL A 77 5.00 -9.73 8.86
N HIS A 78 4.46 -10.83 9.37
CA HIS A 78 5.14 -12.13 9.35
C HIS A 78 4.96 -12.83 8.01
N SER A 79 6.05 -13.40 7.48
CA SER A 79 6.00 -14.21 6.26
C SER A 79 5.23 -15.52 6.50
N PRO A 80 4.35 -15.92 5.57
CA PRO A 80 3.70 -17.22 5.62
C PRO A 80 4.61 -18.37 5.20
N LEU A 81 5.87 -18.12 4.84
CA LEU A 81 6.83 -19.18 4.52
C LEU A 81 7.52 -19.69 5.79
N SER A 82 7.66 -21.01 5.90
CA SER A 82 8.54 -21.64 6.88
C SER A 82 10.00 -21.54 6.44
N LEU A 83 10.94 -21.87 7.35
CA LEU A 83 12.38 -21.93 7.05
C LEU A 83 12.71 -22.87 5.88
N PHE A 84 11.86 -23.86 5.61
CA PHE A 84 12.01 -24.81 4.49
C PHE A 84 11.11 -24.45 3.29
N GLY A 85 10.60 -23.22 3.20
CA GLY A 85 9.77 -22.76 2.08
C GLY A 85 8.38 -23.41 1.99
N ARG A 86 7.88 -23.99 3.10
CA ARG A 86 6.50 -24.51 3.18
C ARG A 86 5.55 -23.36 3.53
N LEU A 87 4.36 -23.36 2.94
CA LEU A 87 3.33 -22.37 3.25
C LEU A 87 2.66 -22.73 4.59
N LYS A 88 2.69 -21.80 5.53
CA LYS A 88 1.91 -21.85 6.76
C LYS A 88 0.45 -21.59 6.39
N THR A 89 -0.39 -22.59 6.61
CA THR A 89 -1.81 -22.54 6.31
C THR A 89 -2.61 -22.81 7.56
N ARG A 90 -3.87 -22.36 7.55
CA ARG A 90 -4.89 -22.76 8.52
C ARG A 90 -5.94 -23.55 7.74
N ASP A 91 -6.11 -24.82 8.09
CA ASP A 91 -7.06 -25.73 7.43
C ASP A 91 -6.85 -25.80 5.90
N GLY A 92 -5.58 -25.83 5.46
CA GLY A 92 -5.22 -25.85 4.04
C GLY A 92 -5.37 -24.51 3.31
N ARG A 93 -5.83 -23.46 4.00
CA ARG A 93 -6.06 -22.13 3.42
C ARG A 93 -4.98 -21.12 3.81
N LEU A 94 -4.73 -20.17 2.92
CA LEU A 94 -3.78 -19.07 3.10
C LEU A 94 -4.49 -17.72 2.98
N ASP A 95 -4.33 -16.83 3.97
CA ASP A 95 -4.90 -15.47 3.93
C ASP A 95 -4.11 -14.56 2.95
N ILE A 96 -4.67 -14.36 1.76
CA ILE A 96 -4.05 -13.55 0.71
C ILE A 96 -4.08 -12.06 1.04
N LYS A 97 -5.11 -11.61 1.78
CA LYS A 97 -5.16 -10.22 2.21
C LYS A 97 -4.01 -9.92 3.15
N MET A 98 -3.79 -10.76 4.16
CA MET A 98 -2.76 -10.54 5.17
C MET A 98 -1.33 -10.67 4.63
N HIS A 99 -1.11 -11.60 3.70
CA HIS A 99 0.25 -11.92 3.26
C HIS A 99 0.68 -11.29 1.93
N ILE A 100 -0.25 -10.77 1.12
CA ILE A 100 0.07 -10.13 -0.17
C ILE A 100 -0.55 -8.74 -0.26
N LEU A 101 -1.88 -8.64 -0.19
CA LEU A 101 -2.56 -7.38 -0.53
C LEU A 101 -2.28 -6.27 0.49
N PHE A 102 -2.38 -6.59 1.78
CA PHE A 102 -2.15 -5.62 2.85
C PHE A 102 -0.69 -5.11 2.88
N PRO A 103 0.35 -5.97 2.83
CA PRO A 103 1.73 -5.50 2.81
C PRO A 103 2.06 -4.66 1.57
N VAL A 104 1.64 -5.10 0.38
CA VAL A 104 1.90 -4.35 -0.86
C VAL A 104 1.17 -3.01 -0.89
N ALA A 105 -0.12 -2.99 -0.55
CA ALA A 105 -0.90 -1.75 -0.52
C ALA A 105 -0.36 -0.76 0.52
N SER A 106 0.04 -1.26 1.69
CA SER A 106 0.59 -0.43 2.76
C SER A 106 1.97 0.12 2.40
N ALA A 107 2.83 -0.68 1.78
CA ALA A 107 4.13 -0.23 1.29
C ALA A 107 3.97 0.83 0.19
N ALA A 108 3.14 0.56 -0.82
CA ALA A 108 2.85 1.50 -1.89
C ALA A 108 2.27 2.82 -1.35
N ARG A 109 1.34 2.77 -0.39
CA ARG A 109 0.79 3.97 0.27
C ARG A 109 1.86 4.75 1.00
N ALA A 110 2.69 4.08 1.80
CA ALA A 110 3.71 4.74 2.61
C ALA A 110 4.76 5.44 1.73
N LEU A 111 5.21 4.79 0.67
CA LEU A 111 6.11 5.38 -0.32
C LEU A 111 5.45 6.54 -1.08
N ALA A 112 4.18 6.37 -1.48
CA ALA A 112 3.45 7.43 -2.16
C ALA A 112 3.28 8.68 -1.27
N ILE A 113 2.99 8.52 0.02
CA ILE A 113 2.92 9.64 0.95
C ILE A 113 4.28 10.32 1.08
N ARG A 114 5.36 9.53 1.27
CA ARG A 114 6.72 10.05 1.44
C ARG A 114 7.18 10.88 0.23
N HIS A 115 6.80 10.46 -0.97
CA HIS A 115 7.23 11.05 -2.23
C HIS A 115 6.15 11.91 -2.91
N ASP A 116 5.12 12.31 -2.16
CA ASP A 116 4.06 13.23 -2.61
C ASP A 116 3.28 12.75 -3.86
N ILE A 117 3.14 11.43 -4.02
CA ILE A 117 2.37 10.80 -5.09
C ILE A 117 0.91 10.70 -4.66
N THR A 118 0.08 11.64 -5.13
CA THR A 118 -1.34 11.78 -4.78
C THR A 118 -2.27 10.74 -5.41
N GLN A 119 -1.70 9.72 -6.08
CA GLN A 119 -2.43 8.58 -6.62
C GLN A 119 -2.99 7.70 -5.51
N ARG A 120 -4.17 7.11 -5.75
CA ARG A 120 -4.91 6.32 -4.75
C ARG A 120 -4.81 4.82 -4.95
N SER A 121 -4.84 4.35 -6.19
CA SER A 121 -4.73 2.92 -6.43
C SER A 121 -3.32 2.43 -6.17
N THR A 122 -3.18 1.23 -5.59
CA THR A 122 -1.87 0.60 -5.36
C THR A 122 -1.03 0.56 -6.64
N ARG A 123 -1.67 0.26 -7.78
CA ARG A 123 -1.01 0.22 -9.09
C ARG A 123 -0.44 1.59 -9.47
N GLN A 124 -1.27 2.63 -9.47
CA GLN A 124 -0.83 3.98 -9.87
C GLN A 124 0.21 4.56 -8.93
N ARG A 125 0.18 4.20 -7.64
CA ARG A 125 1.24 4.57 -6.69
C ARG A 125 2.57 3.94 -7.07
N LEU A 126 2.58 2.65 -7.38
CA LEU A 126 3.80 1.94 -7.81
C LEU A 126 4.31 2.45 -9.17
N GLU A 127 3.42 2.71 -10.12
CA GLU A 127 3.76 3.34 -11.41
C GLU A 127 4.38 4.74 -11.21
N GLY A 128 3.82 5.54 -10.31
CA GLY A 128 4.36 6.86 -9.95
C GLY A 128 5.76 6.78 -9.32
N LEU A 129 6.02 5.77 -8.49
CA LEU A 129 7.35 5.55 -7.89
C LEU A 129 8.38 5.17 -8.96
N THR A 130 8.02 4.27 -9.87
CA THR A 130 8.87 3.90 -11.02
C THR A 130 9.17 5.12 -11.89
N ALA A 131 8.16 5.95 -12.18
CA ALA A 131 8.33 7.16 -12.99
C ALA A 131 9.28 8.20 -12.35
N LEU A 132 9.46 8.18 -11.03
CA LEU A 132 10.42 9.01 -10.31
C LEU A 132 11.83 8.41 -10.26
N GLY A 133 12.04 7.20 -10.77
CA GLY A 133 13.33 6.49 -10.70
C GLY A 133 13.72 6.12 -9.27
N LEU A 134 12.75 5.87 -8.40
CA LEU A 134 12.95 5.56 -6.99
C LEU A 134 12.98 4.04 -6.77
N GLY A 135 14.05 3.54 -6.15
CA GLY A 135 14.28 2.10 -5.99
C GLY A 135 14.67 1.38 -7.30
N ASN A 136 14.81 0.07 -7.21
CA ASN A 136 15.07 -0.78 -8.37
C ASN A 136 13.75 -1.10 -9.10
N ASP A 137 13.71 -0.88 -10.42
CA ASP A 137 12.56 -1.18 -11.28
C ASP A 137 12.04 -2.61 -11.09
N GLY A 138 12.94 -3.57 -10.83
CA GLY A 138 12.59 -4.96 -10.57
C GLY A 138 11.72 -5.14 -9.32
N ASP A 139 12.00 -4.42 -8.23
CA ASP A 139 11.31 -4.58 -6.96
C ASP A 139 9.90 -3.97 -6.99
N LEU A 140 9.77 -2.78 -7.57
CA LEU A 140 8.45 -2.15 -7.77
C LEU A 140 7.59 -2.98 -8.73
N THR A 141 8.18 -3.54 -9.77
CA THR A 141 7.51 -4.46 -10.69
C THR A 141 7.03 -5.72 -9.97
N ALA A 142 7.88 -6.33 -9.12
CA ALA A 142 7.51 -7.49 -8.32
C ALA A 142 6.32 -7.18 -7.39
N MET A 143 6.29 -6.00 -6.75
CA MET A 143 5.14 -5.57 -5.95
C MET A 143 3.86 -5.43 -6.78
N GLN A 144 3.94 -4.84 -7.98
CA GLN A 144 2.78 -4.71 -8.88
C GLN A 144 2.23 -6.10 -9.29
N GLN A 145 3.13 -7.01 -9.68
CA GLN A 145 2.79 -8.39 -10.05
C GLN A 145 2.19 -9.15 -8.88
N ALA A 146 2.76 -9.02 -7.69
CA ALA A 146 2.26 -9.63 -6.47
C ALA A 146 0.83 -9.16 -6.15
N HIS A 147 0.56 -7.85 -6.24
CA HIS A 147 -0.77 -7.29 -6.02
C HIS A 147 -1.79 -7.84 -7.04
N ALA A 148 -1.41 -7.91 -8.31
CA ALA A 148 -2.27 -8.46 -9.37
C ALA A 148 -2.57 -9.96 -9.16
N LEU A 149 -1.55 -10.76 -8.80
CA LEU A 149 -1.70 -12.16 -8.47
C LEU A 149 -2.63 -12.35 -7.26
N GLY A 150 -2.39 -11.60 -6.18
CA GLY A 150 -3.20 -11.66 -4.96
C GLY A 150 -4.67 -11.35 -5.23
N LEU A 151 -4.96 -10.30 -6.00
CA LEU A 151 -6.33 -9.98 -6.40
C LEU A 151 -6.95 -11.09 -7.26
N THR A 152 -6.20 -11.63 -8.22
CA THR A 152 -6.68 -12.70 -9.10
C THR A 152 -7.08 -13.95 -8.30
N LEU A 153 -6.19 -14.41 -7.42
CA LEU A 153 -6.44 -15.60 -6.60
C LEU A 153 -7.61 -15.38 -5.62
N LEU A 154 -7.67 -14.21 -4.99
CA LEU A 154 -8.73 -13.88 -4.04
C LEU A 154 -10.09 -13.81 -4.72
N LEU A 155 -10.19 -13.10 -5.84
CA LEU A 155 -11.44 -12.95 -6.59
C LEU A 155 -11.92 -14.30 -7.15
N ALA A 156 -11.01 -15.14 -7.65
CA ALA A 156 -11.34 -16.48 -8.11
C ALA A 156 -11.92 -17.34 -6.98
N GLN A 157 -11.28 -17.34 -5.79
CA GLN A 157 -11.79 -18.06 -4.64
C GLN A 157 -13.15 -17.52 -4.17
N GLN A 158 -13.30 -16.20 -4.07
CA GLN A 158 -14.55 -15.59 -3.60
C GLN A 158 -15.69 -15.85 -4.60
N SER A 159 -15.42 -15.78 -5.90
CA SER A 159 -16.40 -16.12 -6.94
C SER A 159 -16.84 -17.59 -6.83
N HIS A 160 -15.91 -18.51 -6.58
CA HIS A 160 -16.24 -19.91 -6.35
C HIS A 160 -17.02 -20.12 -5.05
N ASP A 161 -16.66 -19.44 -3.96
CA ASP A 161 -17.38 -19.57 -2.69
C ASP A 161 -18.82 -19.05 -2.80
N ILE A 162 -19.01 -17.91 -3.48
CA ILE A 162 -20.35 -17.34 -3.75
C ILE A 162 -21.19 -18.29 -4.60
N SER A 163 -20.62 -18.89 -5.66
CA SER A 163 -21.38 -19.81 -6.52
C SER A 163 -21.78 -21.10 -5.80
N GLN A 164 -21.11 -21.44 -4.71
CA GLN A 164 -21.44 -22.57 -3.83
C GLN A 164 -22.26 -22.16 -2.60
N GLY A 165 -22.77 -20.92 -2.54
CA GLY A 165 -23.56 -20.42 -1.40
C GLY A 165 -22.76 -20.23 -0.11
N ARG A 166 -21.43 -20.22 -0.18
CA ARG A 166 -20.53 -20.01 0.97
C ARG A 166 -20.20 -18.54 1.14
N LYS A 167 -19.97 -18.12 2.39
CA LYS A 167 -19.52 -16.76 2.70
C LYS A 167 -18.08 -16.55 2.20
N PRO A 168 -17.81 -15.54 1.36
CA PRO A 168 -16.45 -15.25 0.90
C PRO A 168 -15.54 -14.81 2.07
N THR A 169 -14.28 -15.23 2.02
CA THR A 169 -13.24 -14.86 3.01
C THR A 169 -12.03 -14.25 2.30
N THR A 170 -11.00 -13.86 3.07
CA THR A 170 -9.71 -13.38 2.55
C THR A 170 -8.71 -14.48 2.24
N SER A 171 -9.07 -15.73 2.56
CA SER A 171 -8.19 -16.88 2.42
C SER A 171 -8.53 -17.71 1.20
N ILE A 172 -7.51 -18.25 0.53
CA ILE A 172 -7.66 -19.15 -0.61
C ILE A 172 -7.32 -20.59 -0.22
N ASP A 173 -7.98 -21.55 -0.85
CA ASP A 173 -7.64 -22.97 -0.71
C ASP A 173 -6.45 -23.32 -1.62
N LEU A 174 -5.37 -23.85 -1.05
CA LEU A 174 -4.19 -24.22 -1.84
C LEU A 174 -4.39 -25.50 -2.67
N ALA A 175 -5.38 -26.33 -2.32
CA ALA A 175 -5.66 -27.57 -3.04
C ALA A 175 -6.27 -27.30 -4.43
N THR A 176 -7.01 -26.19 -4.58
CA THR A 176 -7.66 -25.80 -5.84
C THR A 176 -6.69 -25.18 -6.85
N LEU A 177 -5.48 -24.81 -6.41
CA LEU A 177 -4.47 -24.19 -7.27
C LEU A 177 -3.72 -25.23 -8.11
N SER A 178 -3.51 -24.92 -9.40
CA SER A 178 -2.59 -25.67 -10.25
C SER A 178 -1.16 -25.65 -9.71
N ARG A 179 -0.33 -26.62 -10.13
CA ARG A 179 1.10 -26.66 -9.74
C ARG A 179 1.81 -25.35 -10.10
N ARG A 180 1.53 -24.79 -11.28
CA ARG A 180 2.10 -23.51 -11.74
C ARG A 180 1.71 -22.35 -10.82
N GLN A 181 0.42 -22.23 -10.47
CA GLN A 181 -0.04 -21.19 -9.54
C GLN A 181 0.58 -21.32 -8.16
N ARG A 182 0.78 -22.54 -7.65
CA ARG A 182 1.44 -22.76 -6.36
C ARG A 182 2.92 -22.36 -6.37
N VAL A 183 3.63 -22.63 -7.46
CA VAL A 183 5.02 -22.19 -7.63
C VAL A 183 5.09 -20.66 -7.69
N GLU A 184 4.24 -20.04 -8.50
CA GLU A 184 4.19 -18.58 -8.63
C GLU A 184 3.86 -17.91 -7.31
N LEU A 185 2.84 -18.39 -6.59
CA LEU A 185 2.47 -17.89 -5.27
C LEU A 185 3.63 -17.97 -4.27
N LYS A 186 4.36 -19.08 -4.25
CA LYS A 186 5.52 -19.23 -3.35
C LYS A 186 6.65 -18.26 -3.71
N LYS A 187 6.93 -18.10 -5.01
CA LYS A 187 7.94 -17.16 -5.50
C LYS A 187 7.57 -15.72 -5.09
N THR A 188 6.34 -15.30 -5.38
CA THR A 188 5.82 -13.99 -4.97
C THR A 188 5.96 -13.79 -3.46
N LEU A 189 5.55 -14.75 -2.64
CA LEU A 189 5.65 -14.61 -1.18
C LEU A 189 7.10 -14.53 -0.68
N ALA A 190 8.06 -15.13 -1.39
CA ALA A 190 9.48 -15.00 -1.08
C ALA A 190 10.01 -13.61 -1.43
N GLU A 191 9.65 -13.07 -2.61
CA GLU A 191 10.03 -11.71 -3.04
C GLU A 191 9.50 -10.65 -2.05
N LEU A 192 8.27 -10.82 -1.56
CA LEU A 192 7.67 -9.88 -0.60
C LEU A 192 8.37 -9.86 0.77
N GLN A 193 9.22 -10.84 1.11
CA GLN A 193 9.99 -10.80 2.36
C GLN A 193 10.97 -9.61 2.41
N ASN A 194 11.36 -9.09 1.24
CA ASN A 194 12.29 -7.97 1.14
C ASN A 194 11.61 -6.60 1.21
N ILE A 195 10.28 -6.52 1.25
CA ILE A 195 9.53 -5.25 1.29
C ILE A 195 10.01 -4.31 2.40
N PRO A 196 10.20 -4.74 3.67
CA PRO A 196 10.63 -3.82 4.72
C PRO A 196 12.00 -3.16 4.43
N MET A 197 12.93 -3.91 3.83
CA MET A 197 14.23 -3.39 3.43
C MET A 197 14.11 -2.40 2.26
N LEU A 198 13.39 -2.80 1.21
CA LEU A 198 13.10 -1.96 0.06
C LEU A 198 12.46 -0.63 0.48
N LEU A 199 11.42 -0.72 1.31
CA LEU A 199 10.69 0.43 1.81
C LEU A 199 11.62 1.41 2.52
N ARG A 200 12.49 0.90 3.41
CA ARG A 200 13.47 1.72 4.12
C ARG A 200 14.46 2.37 3.16
N SER A 201 14.92 1.66 2.12
CA SER A 201 15.79 2.23 1.08
C SER A 201 15.10 3.40 0.39
N ILE A 202 13.93 3.15 -0.21
CA ILE A 202 13.22 4.15 -1.01
C ILE A 202 12.72 5.33 -0.16
N MET A 203 12.34 5.12 1.10
CA MET A 203 11.88 6.20 1.98
C MET A 203 12.96 7.26 2.27
N PHE A 204 14.21 6.83 2.34
CA PHE A 204 15.35 7.66 2.76
C PHE A 204 16.42 7.82 1.68
N GLU A 205 16.18 7.30 0.48
CA GLU A 205 16.94 7.63 -0.72
C GLU A 205 16.85 9.14 -0.98
N THR A 206 18.01 9.77 -1.12
CA THR A 206 18.12 11.13 -1.64
C THR A 206 17.94 11.05 -3.16
N SER A 207 16.87 11.62 -3.70
CA SER A 207 16.70 11.72 -5.16
C SER A 207 17.98 12.29 -5.80
N PRO A 208 18.46 11.74 -6.93
CA PRO A 208 19.53 12.38 -7.67
C PRO A 208 19.08 13.80 -8.03
N SER A 209 19.92 14.78 -7.72
CA SER A 209 19.64 16.19 -7.98
C SER A 209 19.25 16.35 -9.46
N ARG A 210 18.06 16.88 -9.74
CA ARG A 210 17.71 17.31 -11.09
C ARG A 210 18.67 18.44 -11.46
N SER A 211 19.66 18.16 -12.29
CA SER A 211 20.41 19.20 -12.99
C SER A 211 19.40 19.98 -13.83
N SER A 212 19.26 21.27 -13.53
CA SER A 212 18.50 22.17 -14.41
C SER A 212 19.13 22.14 -15.81
N PRO A 213 18.34 22.07 -16.88
CA PRO A 213 18.89 22.23 -18.22
C PRO A 213 19.49 23.64 -18.31
N ALA A 214 20.79 23.70 -18.55
CA ALA A 214 21.45 24.95 -18.89
C ALA A 214 20.75 25.52 -20.13
N THR A 215 20.11 26.67 -19.96
CA THR A 215 19.64 27.51 -21.04
C THR A 215 20.85 27.98 -21.83
N ASN A 216 21.16 27.28 -22.93
CA ASN A 216 22.05 27.81 -23.95
C ASN A 216 21.31 28.93 -24.70
N HIS A 217 21.56 30.17 -24.28
CA HIS A 217 21.45 31.30 -25.18
C HIS A 217 22.65 31.26 -26.13
N HIS A 218 22.38 31.09 -27.41
CA HIS A 218 23.32 31.47 -28.47
C HIS A 218 22.73 32.70 -29.17
N ASP A 219 23.53 33.76 -29.11
CA ASP A 219 23.49 34.93 -29.99
C ASP A 219 23.85 34.53 -31.44
#